data_AF-A0A2T3L8A6-F1
#
_entry.id   AF-A0A2T3L8A6-F1
#
_cell.length_a   1.000
_cell.length_b   1.000
_cell.length_c   1.000
_cell.angle_alpha   90.00
_cell.angle_beta   90.00
_cell.angle_gamma   90.00
#
_symmetry.space_group_name_H-M   'P 1'
#
loop_
_entity.id
_entity.type
_entity.pdbx_description
1 polymer ?
#
loop_
_entity_poly.entity_id
_entity_poly.type
_entity_poly.pdbx_seq_one_letter_code
_entity_poly.pdbx_strand_id
1 'polypeptide(L)'
;MKHSKLILIAFIAFVGLLLFPIINGFGCDFSFKYMIGDREEFGSCKLGQYTLIDYPDKDNGYTVLNGWYFNIFNNAVIVVTSHEDHTKKMTPEVMSAINVLNQRSWYQMSMKQISPAHMAVYTNTPSDTMKVIQYKGKLSLLDKDA
;
A
#
# COMPACT_ATOMS: atom_id res chain seq x y z
N MET A 1 7.86 -43.87 12.92
CA MET A 1 8.12 -42.61 13.67
C MET A 1 8.95 -41.56 12.90
N LYS A 2 9.96 -41.90 12.09
CA LYS A 2 10.78 -40.91 11.35
C LYS A 2 9.99 -40.08 10.32
N HIS A 3 9.06 -40.67 9.58
CA HIS A 3 8.28 -39.95 8.56
C HIS A 3 7.27 -38.94 9.13
N SER A 4 6.69 -39.23 10.30
CA SER A 4 5.75 -38.32 10.97
C SER A 4 6.42 -37.00 11.40
N LYS A 5 7.70 -37.05 11.83
CA LYS A 5 8.49 -35.84 12.13
C LYS A 5 8.80 -35.01 10.88
N LEU A 6 9.04 -35.67 9.75
CA LEU A 6 9.37 -35.01 8.48
C LEU A 6 8.17 -34.28 7.88
N ILE A 7 6.97 -34.91 7.98
CA ILE A 7 5.70 -34.29 7.61
C ILE A 7 5.39 -33.09 8.50
N LEU A 8 5.62 -33.20 9.81
CA LEU A 8 5.42 -32.09 10.75
C LEU A 8 6.34 -30.90 10.43
N ILE A 9 7.62 -31.13 10.15
CA ILE A 9 8.56 -30.07 9.77
C ILE A 9 8.14 -29.40 8.45
N ALA A 10 7.74 -30.19 7.45
CA ALA A 10 7.26 -29.66 6.17
C ALA A 10 5.98 -28.82 6.35
N PHE A 11 5.07 -29.26 7.21
CA PHE A 11 3.86 -28.52 7.54
C PHE A 11 4.17 -27.19 8.25
N ILE A 12 5.07 -27.20 9.25
CA ILE A 12 5.49 -25.97 9.95
C ILE A 12 6.18 -25.00 8.98
N ALA A 13 7.06 -25.50 8.11
CA ALA A 13 7.71 -24.67 7.09
C ALA A 13 6.70 -24.09 6.10
N PHE A 14 5.72 -24.88 5.66
CA PHE A 14 4.64 -24.42 4.77
C PHE A 14 3.75 -23.36 5.43
N VAL A 15 3.34 -23.58 6.68
CA VAL A 15 2.58 -22.58 7.45
C VAL A 15 3.41 -21.31 7.67
N GLY A 16 4.70 -21.44 8.01
CA GLY A 16 5.61 -20.30 8.12
C GLY A 16 5.75 -19.52 6.81
N LEU A 17 5.77 -20.20 5.67
CA LEU A 17 5.85 -19.60 4.34
C LEU A 17 4.53 -18.91 3.93
N LEU A 18 3.37 -19.46 4.34
CA LEU A 18 2.07 -18.80 4.17
C LEU A 18 1.89 -17.58 5.08
N LEU A 19 2.46 -17.63 6.29
CA LEU A 19 2.45 -16.51 7.22
C LEU A 19 3.53 -15.48 6.88
N PHE A 20 4.53 -15.80 6.05
CA PHE A 20 5.64 -14.91 5.73
C PHE A 20 5.19 -13.54 5.17
N PRO A 21 4.25 -13.45 4.21
CA PRO A 21 3.73 -12.16 3.76
C PRO A 21 3.00 -11.42 4.88
N ILE A 22 2.22 -12.14 5.69
CA ILE A 22 1.48 -11.59 6.82
C ILE A 22 2.44 -11.00 7.85
N ILE A 23 3.48 -11.73 8.26
CA ILE A 23 4.51 -11.27 9.20
C ILE A 23 5.24 -10.03 8.65
N ASN A 24 5.59 -10.01 7.36
CA ASN A 24 6.27 -8.88 6.73
C ASN A 24 5.34 -7.67 6.50
N GLY A 25 4.04 -7.88 6.36
CA GLY A 25 3.02 -6.83 6.30
C GLY A 25 2.67 -6.26 7.67
N PHE A 26 2.61 -7.10 8.72
CA PHE A 26 2.21 -6.75 10.08
C PHE A 26 3.13 -5.74 10.79
N GLY A 27 4.31 -5.42 10.27
CA GLY A 27 5.12 -4.32 10.81
C GLY A 27 5.31 -3.14 9.90
N CYS A 28 4.41 -2.92 8.94
CA CYS A 28 4.29 -1.58 8.40
C CYS A 28 3.71 -0.66 9.50
N ASP A 29 4.34 0.50 9.65
CA ASP A 29 3.86 1.60 10.46
C ASP A 29 4.35 2.89 9.82
N PHE A 30 3.65 3.35 8.78
CA PHE A 30 4.03 4.56 8.09
C PHE A 30 2.85 5.42 7.67
N SER A 31 3.13 6.69 7.44
CA SER A 31 2.22 7.62 6.79
C SER A 31 2.96 8.53 5.81
N PHE A 32 2.27 8.99 4.79
CA PHE A 32 2.77 9.94 3.82
C PHE A 32 1.67 10.88 3.37
N LYS A 33 2.09 12.05 2.89
CA LYS A 33 1.22 13.04 2.26
C LYS A 33 1.91 13.55 1.00
N TYR A 34 1.14 13.67 -0.08
CA TYR A 34 1.64 14.09 -1.38
C TYR A 34 0.67 15.07 -2.04
N MET A 35 1.20 16.11 -2.67
CA MET A 35 0.42 17.14 -3.36
C MET A 35 0.67 17.04 -4.87
N ILE A 36 -0.40 17.05 -5.67
CA ILE A 36 -0.35 17.07 -7.14
C ILE A 36 -1.20 18.25 -7.61
N GLY A 37 -0.59 19.42 -7.78
CA GLY A 37 -1.35 20.66 -7.95
C GLY A 37 -2.22 20.92 -6.71
N ASP A 38 -3.53 21.07 -6.91
CA ASP A 38 -4.50 21.29 -5.82
C ASP A 38 -5.02 20.00 -5.17
N ARG A 39 -4.72 18.84 -5.77
CA ARG A 39 -5.10 17.52 -5.27
C ARG A 39 -4.15 17.05 -4.17
N GLU A 40 -4.71 16.48 -3.11
CA GLU A 40 -3.96 15.96 -1.97
C GLU A 40 -4.20 14.44 -1.82
N GLU A 41 -3.12 13.66 -1.76
CA GLU A 41 -3.17 12.23 -1.45
C GLU A 41 -2.51 11.99 -0.07
N PHE A 42 -3.23 11.34 0.84
CA PHE A 42 -2.71 10.85 2.11
C PHE A 42 -2.73 9.33 2.12
N GLY A 43 -1.63 8.68 2.47
CA GLY A 43 -1.63 7.23 2.63
C GLY A 43 -0.96 6.79 3.92
N SER A 44 -1.42 5.68 4.46
CA SER A 44 -0.89 5.10 5.68
C SER A 44 -0.94 3.58 5.63
N CYS A 45 -0.07 2.97 6.43
CA CYS A 45 -0.11 1.54 6.70
C CYS A 45 0.08 1.27 8.19
N LYS A 46 -0.77 0.43 8.75
CA LYS A 46 -0.67 -0.03 10.14
C LYS A 46 -0.99 -1.52 10.21
N LEU A 47 -0.07 -2.32 10.73
CA LEU A 47 -0.27 -3.77 10.91
C LEU A 47 -0.71 -4.50 9.61
N GLY A 48 -0.16 -4.08 8.47
CA GLY A 48 -0.47 -4.63 7.14
C GLY A 48 -1.73 -4.06 6.50
N GLN A 49 -2.53 -3.25 7.21
CA GLN A 49 -3.68 -2.56 6.64
C GLN A 49 -3.22 -1.26 6.00
N TYR A 50 -3.44 -1.14 4.71
CA TYR A 50 -3.13 0.05 3.92
C TYR A 50 -4.39 0.85 3.63
N THR A 51 -4.30 2.17 3.80
CA THR A 51 -5.36 3.11 3.43
C THR A 51 -4.74 4.25 2.63
N LEU A 52 -5.36 4.60 1.51
CA LEU A 52 -5.08 5.79 0.71
C LEU A 52 -6.34 6.64 0.66
N ILE A 53 -6.24 7.89 1.09
CA ILE A 53 -7.27 8.91 1.02
C ILE A 53 -6.85 9.90 -0.05
N ASP A 54 -7.73 10.13 -1.02
CA ASP A 54 -7.50 11.06 -2.11
C ASP A 54 -8.54 12.18 -2.07
N TYR A 55 -8.05 13.40 -1.93
CA TYR A 55 -8.79 14.64 -1.91
C TYR A 55 -8.65 15.30 -3.30
N PRO A 56 -9.51 14.96 -4.27
CA PRO A 56 -9.48 15.57 -5.61
C PRO A 56 -9.74 17.08 -5.57
N ASP A 57 -10.56 17.52 -4.62
CA ASP A 57 -10.91 18.91 -4.35
C ASP A 57 -11.28 19.06 -2.87
N LYS A 58 -10.63 19.99 -2.17
CA LYS A 58 -10.74 20.21 -0.71
C LYS A 58 -12.17 20.50 -0.26
N ASP A 59 -13.00 21.08 -1.12
CA ASP A 59 -14.38 21.46 -0.77
C ASP A 59 -15.40 20.35 -1.06
N ASN A 60 -15.05 19.43 -1.97
CA ASN A 60 -15.95 18.42 -2.50
C ASN A 60 -15.80 17.03 -1.87
N GLY A 61 -14.99 16.88 -0.83
CA GLY A 61 -14.86 15.64 -0.05
C GLY A 61 -13.64 14.82 -0.42
N TYR A 62 -13.72 13.50 -0.29
CA TYR A 62 -12.59 12.60 -0.55
C TYR A 62 -13.05 11.22 -0.99
N THR A 63 -12.09 10.45 -1.51
CA THR A 63 -12.24 9.04 -1.83
C THR A 63 -11.25 8.23 -0.99
N VAL A 64 -11.59 6.99 -0.66
CA VAL A 64 -10.77 6.10 0.16
C VAL A 64 -10.50 4.82 -0.61
N LEU A 65 -9.27 4.32 -0.55
CA LEU A 65 -8.86 3.03 -1.05
C LEU A 65 -8.25 2.25 0.11
N ASN A 66 -8.75 1.04 0.35
CA ASN A 66 -8.27 0.15 1.39
C ASN A 66 -7.64 -1.10 0.77
N GLY A 67 -6.61 -1.63 1.42
CA GLY A 67 -5.94 -2.83 0.96
C GLY A 67 -5.02 -3.45 2.00
N TRP A 68 -4.35 -4.50 1.56
CA TRP A 68 -3.32 -5.20 2.32
C TRP A 68 -1.94 -4.86 1.79
N TYR A 69 -1.04 -4.54 2.70
CA TYR A 69 0.35 -4.28 2.41
C TYR A 69 1.21 -5.49 2.78
N PHE A 70 2.12 -5.86 1.89
CA PHE A 70 3.08 -6.93 2.09
C PHE A 70 4.46 -6.53 1.59
N ASN A 71 5.53 -7.03 2.21
CA ASN A 71 6.89 -6.83 1.72
C ASN A 71 7.49 -8.17 1.27
N ILE A 72 7.98 -8.22 0.03
CA ILE A 72 8.55 -9.39 -0.62
C ILE A 72 9.82 -8.98 -1.38
N PHE A 73 10.98 -9.52 -1.00
CA PHE A 73 12.28 -9.30 -1.66
C PHE A 73 12.61 -7.80 -1.93
N ASN A 74 12.48 -6.95 -0.90
CA ASN A 74 12.67 -5.48 -0.95
C ASN A 74 11.64 -4.72 -1.81
N ASN A 75 10.60 -5.39 -2.29
CA ASN A 75 9.47 -4.75 -2.94
C ASN A 75 8.28 -4.81 -1.98
N ALA A 76 7.74 -3.64 -1.66
CA ALA A 76 6.44 -3.57 -1.04
C ALA A 76 5.36 -3.68 -2.10
N VAL A 77 4.31 -4.43 -1.81
CA VAL A 77 3.16 -4.67 -2.68
C VAL A 77 1.90 -4.33 -1.90
N ILE A 78 1.02 -3.55 -2.52
CA ILE A 78 -0.33 -3.31 -2.00
C ILE A 78 -1.33 -4.10 -2.85
N VAL A 79 -2.14 -4.91 -2.17
CA VAL A 79 -3.31 -5.60 -2.75
C VAL A 79 -4.55 -4.84 -2.32
N VAL A 80 -5.19 -4.16 -3.26
CA VAL A 80 -6.39 -3.37 -2.98
C VAL A 80 -7.60 -4.29 -2.75
N THR A 81 -8.41 -4.00 -1.73
CA THR A 81 -9.60 -4.80 -1.38
C THR A 81 -10.91 -4.05 -1.53
N SER A 82 -10.90 -2.72 -1.39
CA SER A 82 -12.08 -1.90 -1.60
C SER A 82 -11.72 -0.44 -1.89
N HIS A 83 -12.70 0.30 -2.39
CA HIS A 83 -12.68 1.76 -2.40
C HIS A 83 -14.04 2.29 -1.96
N GLU A 84 -14.06 3.52 -1.45
CA GLU A 84 -15.24 4.24 -1.01
C GLU A 84 -15.22 5.66 -1.57
N ASP A 85 -16.39 6.18 -1.89
CA ASP A 85 -16.57 7.55 -2.37
C ASP A 85 -17.35 8.36 -1.34
N HIS A 86 -16.71 9.39 -0.78
CA HIS A 86 -17.28 10.35 0.18
C HIS A 86 -17.36 11.75 -0.42
N THR A 87 -17.37 11.85 -1.75
CA THR A 87 -17.48 13.14 -2.43
C THR A 87 -18.91 13.65 -2.47
N LYS A 88 -19.07 14.97 -2.35
CA LYS A 88 -20.39 15.63 -2.35
C LYS A 88 -20.92 15.86 -3.77
N LYS A 89 -20.03 16.02 -4.73
CA LYS A 89 -20.33 16.39 -6.12
C LYS A 89 -19.38 15.69 -7.07
N MET A 90 -19.93 15.24 -8.19
CA MET A 90 -19.18 14.61 -9.26
C MET A 90 -18.58 15.67 -10.20
N THR A 91 -17.46 16.26 -9.82
CA THR A 91 -16.69 17.20 -10.69
C THR A 91 -15.73 16.43 -11.62
N PRO A 92 -15.16 17.07 -12.66
CA PRO A 92 -14.14 16.44 -13.50
C PRO A 92 -12.94 15.90 -12.70
N GLU A 93 -12.51 16.61 -11.66
CA GLU A 93 -11.42 16.23 -10.77
C GLU A 93 -11.79 15.00 -9.94
N VAL A 94 -13.02 14.96 -9.42
CA VAL A 94 -13.57 13.81 -8.68
C VAL A 94 -13.70 12.59 -9.60
N MET A 95 -14.26 12.75 -10.80
CA MET A 95 -14.34 11.67 -11.80
C MET A 95 -12.96 11.14 -12.16
N SER A 96 -11.98 12.02 -12.30
CA SER A 96 -10.59 11.63 -12.56
C SER A 96 -10.02 10.81 -11.40
N ALA A 97 -10.20 11.26 -10.15
CA ALA A 97 -9.75 10.52 -8.97
C ALA A 97 -10.42 9.15 -8.85
N ILE A 98 -11.75 9.09 -8.97
CA ILE A 98 -12.51 7.82 -8.94
C ILE A 98 -12.03 6.89 -10.04
N ASN A 99 -11.84 7.38 -11.28
CA ASN A 99 -11.34 6.55 -12.37
C ASN A 99 -9.92 6.03 -12.09
N VAL A 100 -9.04 6.85 -11.54
CA VAL A 100 -7.69 6.45 -11.14
C VAL A 100 -7.75 5.40 -10.04
N LEU A 101 -8.59 5.56 -9.02
CA LEU A 101 -8.74 4.59 -7.94
C LEU A 101 -9.39 3.30 -8.41
N ASN A 102 -10.40 3.37 -9.28
CA ASN A 102 -11.05 2.21 -9.90
C ASN A 102 -10.07 1.41 -10.74
N GLN A 103 -9.25 2.07 -11.56
CA GLN A 103 -8.15 1.43 -12.26
C GLN A 103 -7.21 0.77 -11.25
N ARG A 104 -6.72 1.52 -10.25
CA ARG A 104 -5.78 1.01 -9.23
C ARG A 104 -6.35 -0.12 -8.38
N SER A 105 -7.67 -0.22 -8.21
CA SER A 105 -8.30 -1.26 -7.37
C SER A 105 -8.01 -2.69 -7.85
N TRP A 106 -7.62 -2.86 -9.10
CA TRP A 106 -7.26 -4.15 -9.69
C TRP A 106 -5.76 -4.34 -9.90
N TYR A 107 -4.92 -3.34 -9.56
CA TYR A 107 -3.48 -3.38 -9.81
C TYR A 107 -2.66 -3.42 -8.51
N GLN A 108 -1.54 -4.14 -8.59
CA GLN A 108 -0.52 -4.12 -7.56
C GLN A 108 0.25 -2.81 -7.65
N MET A 109 0.24 -2.02 -6.57
CA MET A 109 1.18 -0.90 -6.43
C MET A 109 2.47 -1.43 -5.83
N SER A 110 3.59 -1.12 -6.46
CA SER A 110 4.90 -1.43 -5.90
C SER A 110 5.47 -0.20 -5.20
N MET A 111 5.98 -0.38 -3.98
CA MET A 111 6.70 0.67 -3.28
C MET A 111 8.12 0.19 -2.97
N LYS A 112 9.09 1.09 -3.11
CA LYS A 112 10.50 0.83 -2.85
C LYS A 112 11.08 1.94 -2.01
N GLN A 113 11.67 1.60 -0.87
CA GLN A 113 12.44 2.56 -0.10
C GLN A 113 13.67 3.00 -0.90
N ILE A 114 13.88 4.30 -1.02
CA ILE A 114 15.07 4.86 -1.67
C ILE A 114 15.99 5.60 -0.69
N SER A 115 15.43 6.05 0.45
CA SER A 115 16.17 6.62 1.58
C SER A 115 15.36 6.45 2.87
N PRO A 116 15.93 6.73 4.06
CA PRO A 116 15.19 6.63 5.33
C PRO A 116 13.91 7.46 5.42
N ALA A 117 13.78 8.52 4.61
CA ALA A 117 12.61 9.42 4.62
C ALA A 117 11.84 9.45 3.28
N HIS A 118 12.27 8.68 2.27
CA HIS A 118 11.65 8.71 0.94
C HIS A 118 11.41 7.31 0.38
N MET A 119 10.27 7.15 -0.27
CA MET A 119 9.91 5.96 -1.03
C MET A 119 9.54 6.31 -2.46
N ALA A 120 9.86 5.42 -3.39
CA ALA A 120 9.36 5.44 -4.75
C ALA A 120 8.11 4.56 -4.82
N VAL A 121 7.01 5.12 -5.32
CA VAL A 121 5.76 4.42 -5.61
C VAL A 121 5.66 4.24 -7.13
N TYR A 122 5.59 2.99 -7.57
CA TYR A 122 5.44 2.60 -8.96
C TYR A 122 4.01 2.12 -9.19
N THR A 123 3.35 2.72 -10.16
CA THR A 123 2.03 2.28 -10.64
C THR A 123 2.20 1.78 -12.08
N ASN A 124 1.92 0.51 -12.33
CA ASN A 124 1.84 0.03 -13.71
C ASN A 124 0.50 0.50 -14.32
N THR A 125 0.56 1.35 -15.35
CA THR A 125 -0.50 1.90 -16.24
C THR A 125 -1.18 3.25 -15.90
N PRO A 126 -1.52 4.08 -16.92
CA PRO A 126 -1.14 4.04 -18.35
C PRO A 126 0.20 4.73 -18.67
N SER A 127 0.91 5.24 -17.67
CA SER A 127 2.30 5.69 -17.77
C SER A 127 3.03 5.21 -16.53
N ASP A 128 4.22 4.63 -16.67
CA ASP A 128 5.07 4.21 -15.56
C ASP A 128 5.57 5.44 -14.78
N THR A 129 4.69 6.03 -13.98
CA THR A 129 5.03 7.15 -13.13
C THR A 129 5.62 6.62 -11.84
N MET A 130 6.94 6.75 -11.72
CA MET A 130 7.62 6.68 -10.44
C MET A 130 7.33 7.98 -9.67
N LYS A 131 6.64 7.88 -8.54
CA LYS A 131 6.44 8.99 -7.61
C LYS A 131 7.40 8.86 -6.45
N VAL A 132 8.20 9.89 -6.17
CA VAL A 132 9.05 9.94 -4.98
C VAL A 132 8.30 10.71 -3.89
N ILE A 133 7.98 10.04 -2.80
CA ILE A 133 7.14 10.58 -1.73
C ILE A 133 7.91 10.54 -0.40
N GLN A 134 7.83 11.63 0.36
CA GLN A 134 8.30 11.65 1.74
C GLN A 134 7.33 10.88 2.63
N TYR A 135 7.86 10.02 3.48
CA TYR A 135 7.07 9.25 4.42
C TYR A 135 7.68 9.32 5.82
N LYS A 136 6.86 9.06 6.83
CA LYS A 136 7.28 8.95 8.23
C LYS A 136 6.94 7.56 8.75
N GLY A 137 7.92 6.89 9.34
CA GLY A 137 7.74 5.58 9.97
C GLY A 137 8.53 4.46 9.29
N LYS A 138 8.05 3.22 9.40
CA LYS A 138 8.68 2.01 8.90
C LYS A 138 7.83 1.34 7.82
N LEU A 139 8.45 1.02 6.68
CA LEU A 139 7.82 0.24 5.62
C LEU A 139 7.82 -1.25 5.96
N SER A 140 8.72 -1.72 6.82
CA SER A 140 8.78 -3.12 7.24
C SER A 140 9.27 -3.30 8.67
N LEU A 141 9.01 -4.48 9.27
CA LEU A 141 9.59 -4.87 10.56
C LEU A 141 11.13 -4.82 10.57
N LEU A 142 11.75 -5.00 9.41
CA LEU A 142 13.21 -5.06 9.26
C LEU A 142 13.83 -3.66 9.19
N ASP A 143 13.01 -2.62 9.04
CA ASP A 143 13.48 -1.25 8.99
C ASP A 143 13.90 -0.82 10.40
N LYS A 144 15.09 -0.21 10.51
CA LYS A 144 15.53 0.42 11.74
C LYS A 144 14.62 1.60 12.07
N ASP A 145 14.44 1.90 13.36
CA ASP A 145 13.78 3.14 13.78
C ASP A 145 14.50 4.33 13.12
N ALA A 146 13.71 5.14 12.40
CA ALA A 146 14.15 6.36 11.73
C ALA A 146 13.99 7.57 12.65
#